data_AF-A0A9D5CH96-F1
#
_entry.id   AF-A0A9D5CH96-F1
#
_cell.length_a   1.000
_cell.length_b   1.000
_cell.length_c   1.000
_cell.angle_alpha   90.00
_cell.angle_beta   90.00
_cell.angle_gamma   90.00
#
_symmetry.space_group_name_H-M   'P 1'
#
loop_
_entity.id
_entity.type
_entity.pdbx_description
1 polymer ?
#
loop_
_entity_poly.entity_id
_entity_poly.type
_entity_poly.pdbx_seq_one_letter_code
_entity_poly.pdbx_strand_id
1 'polypeptide(L)'
;MESEPLIRGIAPIVGVVDCRGRSIIAGSGKGGWTSAFFIIGVEMAERFAYYGIGFNLINYLTGPLRESTAEAAAAVNVWSGMALMLPLLGAFVADSYLGRYRTIIIASILYILVQCLNPLPYFAIYDE
;
A
#
# COMPACT_ATOMS: atom_id res chain seq x y z
N MET A 1 38.83 22.13 -25.77
CA MET A 1 38.10 22.86 -26.80
C MET A 1 37.10 21.86 -27.36
N GLU A 2 35.99 21.68 -26.63
CA GLU A 2 34.61 21.93 -27.12
C GLU A 2 34.03 20.61 -27.70
N SER A 3 32.85 20.09 -27.39
CA SER A 3 31.68 20.57 -26.64
C SER A 3 30.69 19.39 -26.50
N GLU A 4 30.78 18.57 -25.44
CA GLU A 4 29.79 17.49 -25.20
C GLU A 4 28.98 17.56 -23.88
N PRO A 5 28.62 18.74 -23.33
CA PRO A 5 27.66 18.78 -22.21
C PRO A 5 26.20 18.57 -22.65
N LEU A 6 25.85 18.67 -23.94
CA LEU A 6 24.46 18.70 -24.42
C LEU A 6 23.81 17.32 -24.64
N ILE A 7 24.60 16.25 -24.85
CA ILE A 7 24.07 14.89 -25.09
C ILE A 7 23.58 14.23 -23.79
N ARG A 8 24.17 14.59 -22.64
CA ARG A 8 23.79 14.02 -21.33
C ARG A 8 22.34 14.29 -20.92
N GLY A 9 21.68 15.31 -21.49
CA GLY A 9 20.29 15.67 -21.17
C GLY A 9 19.23 14.96 -22.00
N ILE A 10 19.61 14.15 -23.00
CA ILE A 10 18.67 13.54 -23.97
C ILE A 10 18.80 12.01 -23.99
N ALA A 11 19.89 11.46 -23.45
CA ALA A 11 20.08 10.02 -23.36
C ALA A 11 19.06 9.37 -22.39
N PRO A 12 18.34 8.32 -22.82
CA PRO A 12 17.51 7.54 -21.92
C PRO A 12 18.39 6.79 -20.92
N ILE A 13 17.98 6.78 -19.64
CA ILE A 13 18.62 5.94 -18.63
C ILE A 13 18.29 4.47 -18.92
N VAL A 14 19.32 3.72 -19.29
CA VAL A 14 19.21 2.30 -19.68
C VAL A 14 18.74 1.49 -18.47
N GLY A 15 17.68 0.69 -18.65
CA GLY A 15 17.12 -0.18 -17.62
C GLY A 15 16.10 0.47 -16.68
N VAL A 16 15.79 1.76 -16.85
CA VAL A 16 14.79 2.47 -16.02
C VAL A 16 13.64 2.97 -16.89
N VAL A 17 12.44 2.47 -16.59
CA VAL A 17 11.20 2.83 -17.28
C VAL A 17 10.18 3.40 -16.29
N ASP A 18 9.43 4.41 -16.73
CA ASP A 18 8.28 4.96 -15.99
C ASP A 18 7.20 3.87 -15.82
N CYS A 19 6.24 4.08 -14.91
CA CYS A 19 5.09 3.18 -14.70
C CYS A 19 4.20 2.98 -15.94
N ARG A 20 4.45 3.74 -17.01
CA ARG A 20 3.83 3.64 -18.34
C ARG A 20 4.73 2.96 -19.39
N GLY A 21 5.82 2.32 -18.97
CA GLY A 21 6.76 1.61 -19.84
C GLY A 21 7.64 2.53 -20.71
N ARG A 22 7.67 3.84 -20.42
CA ARG A 22 8.45 4.81 -21.20
C ARG A 22 9.83 4.99 -20.60
N SER A 23 10.86 4.98 -21.43
CA SER A 23 12.24 5.26 -21.03
C SER A 23 12.34 6.64 -20.39
N ILE A 24 12.98 6.73 -19.22
CA ILE A 24 13.20 8.01 -18.56
C ILE A 24 14.44 8.67 -19.17
N ILE A 25 14.38 9.98 -19.42
CA ILE A 25 15.52 10.76 -19.94
C ILE A 25 16.34 11.29 -18.75
N ALA A 26 17.67 11.20 -18.86
CA ALA A 26 18.57 11.79 -17.87
C ALA A 26 18.31 13.31 -17.75
N GLY A 27 17.96 13.78 -16.55
CA GLY A 27 17.60 15.18 -16.30
C GLY A 27 16.10 15.53 -16.40
N SER A 28 15.23 14.55 -16.67
CA SER A 28 13.76 14.77 -16.75
C SER A 28 13.09 15.20 -15.43
N GLY A 29 13.82 15.31 -14.31
CA GLY A 29 13.26 15.66 -12.99
C GLY A 29 12.29 14.63 -12.41
N LYS A 30 12.22 13.43 -12.99
CA LYS A 30 11.35 12.33 -12.53
C LYS A 30 12.12 11.45 -11.54
N GLY A 31 11.60 11.32 -10.31
CA GLY A 31 12.25 10.61 -9.20
C GLY A 31 13.27 11.47 -8.44
N GLY A 32 13.86 10.92 -7.38
CA GLY A 32 14.89 11.58 -6.56
C GLY A 32 14.54 11.67 -5.07
N TRP A 33 15.16 12.62 -4.38
CA TRP A 33 15.05 12.77 -2.93
C TRP A 33 13.62 12.95 -2.42
N THR A 34 12.78 13.70 -3.13
CA THR A 34 11.37 13.89 -2.75
C THR A 34 10.61 12.58 -2.73
N SER A 35 10.73 11.74 -3.77
CA SER A 35 10.12 10.41 -3.77
C SER A 35 10.70 9.49 -2.69
N ALA A 36 12.01 9.58 -2.43
CA ALA A 36 12.64 8.82 -1.36
C ALA A 36 12.09 9.19 0.02
N PHE A 37 11.88 10.48 0.30
CA PHE A 37 11.26 10.94 1.55
C PHE A 37 9.84 10.42 1.71
N PHE A 38 9.03 10.39 0.65
CA PHE A 38 7.70 9.79 0.70
C PHE A 38 7.75 8.29 1.04
N ILE A 39 8.64 7.53 0.39
CA ILE A 39 8.80 6.09 0.66
C ILE A 39 9.22 5.86 2.11
N ILE A 40 10.23 6.61 2.59
CA ILE A 40 10.71 6.52 3.97
C ILE A 40 9.60 6.89 4.96
N GLY A 41 8.83 7.94 4.68
CA GLY A 41 7.70 8.35 5.53
C GLY A 41 6.65 7.26 5.67
N VAL A 42 6.31 6.58 4.57
CA VAL A 42 5.36 5.45 4.59
C VAL A 42 5.92 4.27 5.38
N GLU A 43 7.18 3.89 5.15
CA GLU A 43 7.85 2.81 5.89
C GLU A 43 7.88 3.09 7.40
N MET A 44 8.19 4.33 7.80
CA MET A 44 8.19 4.72 9.21
C MET A 44 6.78 4.64 9.82
N ALA A 45 5.76 5.13 9.11
CA ALA A 45 4.38 5.06 9.58
C ALA A 45 3.90 3.61 9.72
N GLU A 46 4.24 2.75 8.77
CA GLU A 46 3.95 1.31 8.84
C GLU A 46 4.60 0.67 10.06
N ARG A 47 5.92 0.87 10.26
CA ARG A 47 6.63 0.33 11.42
C ARG A 47 6.08 0.84 12.75
N PHE A 48 5.73 2.12 12.81
CA PHE A 48 5.12 2.71 14.01
C PHE A 48 3.78 2.03 14.33
N ALA A 49 2.92 1.84 13.33
CA ALA A 49 1.65 1.15 13.51
C ALA A 49 1.83 -0.33 13.90
N TYR A 50 2.78 -1.02 13.26
CA TYR A 50 3.10 -2.42 13.57
C TYR A 50 3.50 -2.59 15.04
N TYR A 51 4.47 -1.82 15.53
CA TYR A 51 4.89 -1.92 16.92
C TYR A 51 3.82 -1.41 17.89
N GLY A 52 3.09 -0.35 17.54
CA GLY A 52 2.00 0.18 18.36
C GLY A 52 0.90 -0.86 18.61
N ILE A 53 0.52 -1.60 17.58
CA ILE A 53 -0.43 -2.71 17.70
C ILE A 53 0.21 -3.88 18.44
N GLY A 54 1.40 -4.30 18.03
CA GLY A 54 2.08 -5.48 18.59
C GLY A 54 2.29 -5.42 20.10
N PHE A 55 2.69 -4.26 20.64
CA PHE A 55 2.90 -4.09 22.08
C PHE A 55 1.59 -4.12 22.89
N ASN A 56 0.46 -3.70 22.30
CA ASN A 56 -0.82 -3.63 23.02
C ASN A 56 -1.69 -4.86 22.79
N LEU A 57 -1.45 -5.65 21.74
CA LEU A 57 -2.32 -6.74 21.31
C LEU A 57 -2.49 -7.83 22.37
N ILE A 58 -1.41 -8.29 23.00
CA ILE A 58 -1.51 -9.35 24.01
C ILE A 58 -2.26 -8.89 25.27
N ASN A 59 -2.06 -7.63 25.68
CA ASN A 59 -2.76 -7.04 26.81
C ASN A 59 -4.25 -6.85 26.50
N TYR A 60 -4.58 -6.50 25.26
CA TYR A 60 -5.96 -6.39 24.79
C TYR A 60 -6.68 -7.74 24.75
N LEU A 61 -6.01 -8.80 24.31
CA LEU A 61 -6.57 -10.15 24.24
C LEU A 61 -6.78 -10.76 25.64
N THR A 62 -5.79 -10.63 26.51
CA THR A 62 -5.85 -11.20 27.88
C THR A 62 -6.70 -10.38 28.85
N GLY A 63 -6.80 -9.06 28.65
CA GLY A 63 -7.61 -8.17 29.48
C GLY A 63 -9.07 -8.09 29.01
N PRO A 64 -9.43 -7.14 28.13
CA PRO A 64 -10.80 -6.95 27.64
C PRO A 64 -11.48 -8.19 27.05
N LEU A 65 -10.77 -8.98 26.23
CA LEU A 65 -11.34 -10.19 25.62
C LEU A 65 -11.31 -11.42 26.55
N ARG A 66 -10.55 -11.37 27.65
CA ARG A 66 -10.43 -12.44 28.65
C ARG A 66 -9.99 -13.80 28.06
N GLU A 67 -9.23 -13.78 26.97
CA GLU A 67 -8.62 -14.98 26.38
C GLU A 67 -7.59 -15.58 27.33
N SER A 68 -7.40 -16.90 27.27
CA SER A 68 -6.31 -17.54 28.02
C SER A 68 -4.95 -17.08 27.49
N THR A 69 -3.91 -17.05 28.33
CA THR A 69 -2.57 -16.64 27.91
C THR A 69 -2.05 -17.47 26.72
N ALA A 70 -2.44 -18.76 26.65
CA ALA A 70 -2.08 -19.64 25.56
C ALA A 70 -2.78 -19.26 24.24
N GLU A 71 -4.08 -18.99 24.28
CA GLU A 71 -4.86 -18.58 23.10
C GLU A 71 -4.46 -17.18 22.62
N ALA A 72 -4.24 -16.25 23.54
CA ALA A 72 -3.75 -14.91 23.22
C ALA A 72 -2.37 -14.95 22.56
N ALA A 73 -1.45 -15.78 23.05
CA ALA A 73 -0.13 -15.96 22.44
C ALA A 73 -0.23 -16.58 21.03
N ALA A 74 -1.13 -17.54 20.83
CA ALA A 74 -1.39 -18.12 19.51
C ALA A 74 -1.91 -17.06 18.53
N ALA A 75 -2.85 -16.22 18.95
CA ALA A 75 -3.38 -15.13 18.12
C ALA A 75 -2.31 -14.08 17.75
N VAL A 76 -1.43 -13.72 18.70
CA VAL A 76 -0.30 -12.80 18.44
C VAL A 76 0.70 -13.40 17.44
N ASN A 77 0.97 -14.71 17.53
CA ASN A 77 1.83 -15.40 16.57
C ASN A 77 1.21 -15.44 15.16
N VAL A 78 -0.11 -15.69 15.06
CA VAL A 78 -0.83 -15.65 13.78
C VAL A 78 -0.82 -14.24 13.20
N TRP A 79 -1.06 -13.20 14.01
CA TRP A 79 -0.98 -11.80 13.58
C TRP A 79 0.42 -11.44 13.05
N SER A 80 1.47 -11.84 13.77
CA SER A 80 2.86 -11.60 13.34
C SER A 80 3.19 -12.35 12.05
N GLY A 81 2.76 -13.61 11.94
CA GLY A 81 2.94 -14.41 10.72
C GLY A 81 2.22 -13.82 9.51
N MET A 82 0.99 -13.34 9.70
CA MET A 82 0.24 -12.62 8.67
C MET A 82 0.96 -11.34 8.25
N ALA A 83 1.45 -10.54 9.18
CA ALA A 83 2.17 -9.30 8.87
C ALA A 83 3.44 -9.52 8.03
N LEU A 84 4.10 -10.69 8.16
CA LEU A 84 5.24 -11.06 7.32
C LEU A 84 4.83 -11.64 5.96
N MET A 85 3.71 -12.35 5.89
CA MET A 85 3.21 -12.99 4.67
C MET A 85 2.51 -11.99 3.73
N LEU A 86 1.80 -11.00 4.27
CA LEU A 86 1.04 -10.01 3.48
C LEU A 86 1.92 -9.22 2.49
N PRO A 87 3.12 -8.72 2.86
CA PRO A 87 4.01 -8.03 1.93
C PRO A 87 4.50 -8.93 0.79
N LEU A 88 4.77 -10.21 1.06
CA LEU A 88 5.17 -11.18 0.04
C LEU A 88 4.02 -11.43 -0.95
N LEU A 89 2.80 -11.59 -0.44
CA LEU A 89 1.62 -11.71 -1.28
C LEU A 89 1.36 -10.43 -2.09
N GLY A 90 1.53 -9.27 -1.45
CA GLY A 90 1.38 -7.96 -2.08
C GLY A 90 2.39 -7.71 -3.19
N ALA A 91 3.65 -8.09 -2.99
CA ALA A 91 4.70 -8.03 -4.00
C ALA A 91 4.39 -8.96 -5.17
N PHE A 92 4.03 -10.22 -4.89
CA PHE A 92 3.64 -11.18 -5.92
C PHE A 92 2.46 -10.67 -6.77
N VAL A 93 1.43 -10.08 -6.15
CA VAL A 93 0.29 -9.49 -6.86
C VAL A 93 0.70 -8.25 -7.66
N ALA A 94 1.55 -7.39 -7.10
CA ALA A 94 2.08 -6.21 -7.78
C ALA A 94 2.87 -6.57 -9.05
N ASP A 95 3.64 -7.66 -9.00
CA ASP A 95 4.46 -8.16 -10.09
C ASP A 95 3.67 -9.01 -11.11
N SER A 96 2.66 -9.78 -10.66
CA SER A 96 2.01 -10.81 -11.50
C SER A 96 0.73 -10.36 -12.22
N TYR A 97 -0.09 -9.48 -11.63
CA TYR A 97 -1.40 -9.12 -12.19
C TYR A 97 -1.55 -7.64 -12.55
N LEU A 98 -0.72 -6.82 -11.93
CA LEU A 98 -0.68 -5.38 -11.81
C LEU A 98 -0.60 -4.48 -13.05
N GLY A 99 0.45 -3.64 -13.04
CA GLY A 99 0.23 -2.24 -13.36
C GLY A 99 -0.92 -1.66 -12.52
N ARG A 100 -0.58 -1.13 -11.32
CA ARG A 100 -1.40 -0.49 -10.24
C ARG A 100 -2.84 0.02 -10.54
N TYR A 101 -3.13 0.40 -11.77
CA TYR A 101 -4.36 1.01 -12.27
C TYR A 101 -5.55 0.05 -12.38
N ARG A 102 -5.35 -1.23 -12.78
CA ARG A 102 -6.46 -2.15 -13.10
C ARG A 102 -7.26 -2.59 -11.87
N THR A 103 -6.60 -2.86 -10.74
CA THR A 103 -7.28 -3.21 -9.48
C THR A 103 -8.05 -2.04 -8.90
N ILE A 104 -7.53 -0.81 -9.01
CA ILE A 104 -8.26 0.38 -8.56
C ILE A 104 -9.57 0.51 -9.35
N ILE A 105 -9.53 0.33 -10.67
CA ILE A 105 -10.76 0.37 -11.50
C ILE A 105 -11.75 -0.72 -11.09
N ILE A 106 -11.30 -1.96 -10.91
CA ILE A 106 -12.20 -3.07 -10.55
C ILE A 106 -12.82 -2.83 -9.16
N ALA A 107 -12.03 -2.38 -8.18
CA ALA A 107 -12.53 -2.06 -6.85
C ALA A 107 -13.53 -0.88 -6.87
N SER A 108 -13.25 0.17 -7.66
CA SER A 108 -14.18 1.31 -7.80
C SER A 108 -15.49 0.93 -8.49
N ILE A 109 -15.45 0.07 -9.52
CA ILE A 109 -16.66 -0.41 -10.19
C ILE A 109 -17.51 -1.25 -9.22
N LEU A 110 -16.89 -2.15 -8.45
CA LEU A 110 -17.59 -2.95 -7.45
C LEU A 110 -18.23 -2.07 -6.36
N TYR A 111 -17.54 -1.04 -5.87
CA TYR A 111 -18.09 -0.11 -4.88
C TYR A 111 -19.34 0.62 -5.42
N ILE A 112 -19.27 1.17 -6.63
CA ILE A 112 -20.40 1.89 -7.24
C ILE A 112 -21.58 0.94 -7.50
N LEU A 113 -21.32 -0.28 -7.97
CA LEU A 113 -22.38 -1.27 -8.19
C LEU A 113 -23.07 -1.67 -6.89
N VAL A 114 -22.32 -1.88 -5.80
CA VAL A 114 -22.89 -2.17 -4.47
C VAL A 114 -23.72 -0.99 -3.97
N GLN A 115 -23.23 0.24 -4.14
CA GLN A 115 -23.95 1.45 -3.73
C GLN A 115 -25.22 1.69 -4.56
N CYS A 116 -25.20 1.38 -5.85
CA CYS A 116 -26.32 1.55 -6.77
C CYS A 116 -27.36 0.42 -6.65
N LEU A 117 -26.93 -0.80 -6.32
CA LEU A 117 -27.79 -1.96 -6.05
C LEU A 117 -28.47 -1.91 -4.67
N ASN A 118 -28.12 -0.93 -3.82
CA ASN A 118 -28.82 -0.66 -2.56
C ASN A 118 -29.78 0.55 -2.69
N PRO A 119 -30.91 0.45 -3.42
CA PRO A 119 -32.01 1.39 -3.22
C PRO A 119 -32.80 0.97 -1.97
N LEU A 120 -32.81 1.87 -0.96
CA LEU A 120 -33.66 1.90 0.26
C LEU A 120 -33.12 1.07 1.46
N PRO A 121 -32.89 1.69 2.64
CA PRO A 121 -33.97 2.26 3.47
C PRO A 121 -33.57 3.49 4.34
N TYR A 122 -32.95 4.54 3.80
CA TYR A 122 -32.63 5.75 4.59
C TYR A 122 -33.70 6.87 4.52
N PHE A 123 -34.65 6.79 3.59
CA PHE A 123 -35.66 7.83 3.38
C PHE A 123 -36.97 7.62 4.17
N ALA A 124 -37.13 6.50 4.89
CA ALA A 124 -38.36 6.16 5.61
C ALA A 124 -38.27 6.31 7.15
N ILE A 125 -37.13 6.78 7.70
CA ILE A 125 -36.89 6.88 9.15
C ILE A 125 -36.49 8.33 9.51
N TYR A 126 -37.15 9.35 8.96
CA TYR A 126 -37.05 10.75 9.43
C TYR A 126 -38.35 11.54 9.26
N ASP A 127 -39.46 10.86 9.01
CA ASP A 127 -40.80 11.47 8.96
C ASP A 127 -41.72 10.77 9.98
N GLU A 128 -41.38 10.92 11.27
CA GLU A 128 -42.30 10.84 12.41
C GLU A 128 -41.84 11.81 13.51
#